data_AF-A0A8T3V6W7-F1
#
_entry.id   AF-A0A8T3V6W7-F1
#
_cell.length_a   1.000
_cell.length_b   1.000
_cell.length_c   1.000
_cell.angle_alpha   90.00
_cell.angle_beta   90.00
_cell.angle_gamma   90.00
#
_symmetry.space_group_name_H-M   'P 1'
#
loop_
_entity.id
_entity.type
_entity.pdbx_description
1 polymer ?
#
loop_
_entity_poly.entity_id
_entity_poly.type
_entity_poly.pdbx_seq_one_letter_code
_entity_poly.pdbx_strand_id
1 'polypeptide(L)'
;MTEYCSKCGEALKEDAIFCANCGEKVPNRHKGLSRNHLILIVVAVILLAATASIFLMSNQTQTVRVGDVKFQLPADYVNEPDRTEVSIDENVKSSAMGWSNDKHYIEIGVTNTPGSGFDSEEVAAGLGGTPTKMYGYSGYYLEYENEGCAFVFGLRDEVCMIYVSDYDAFGDVEVIGQV
;
A
#
# COMPACT_ATOMS: atom_id res chain seq x y z
N MET A 1 26.41 -25.95 -39.83
CA MET A 1 27.63 -26.78 -39.91
C MET A 1 27.21 -28.18 -39.48
N THR A 2 27.19 -29.15 -40.39
CA THR A 2 26.73 -30.52 -40.10
C THR A 2 27.78 -31.26 -39.28
N GLU A 3 27.40 -31.71 -38.08
CA GLU A 3 28.24 -32.59 -37.28
C GLU A 3 27.98 -34.05 -37.62
N TYR A 4 28.98 -34.89 -37.39
CA TYR A 4 28.91 -36.32 -37.65
C TYR A 4 29.17 -37.08 -36.36
N CYS A 5 28.55 -38.27 -36.23
CA CYS A 5 28.77 -39.14 -35.09
C CYS A 5 30.23 -39.60 -35.05
N SER A 6 30.91 -39.39 -33.92
CA SER A 6 32.30 -39.80 -33.72
C SER A 6 32.52 -41.31 -33.79
N LYS A 7 31.46 -42.11 -33.64
CA LYS A 7 31.52 -43.58 -33.64
C LYS A 7 31.21 -44.21 -35.00
N CYS A 8 30.17 -43.73 -35.70
CA CYS A 8 29.71 -44.36 -36.94
C CYS A 8 29.72 -43.44 -38.17
N GLY A 9 30.08 -42.16 -38.01
CA GLY A 9 30.16 -41.21 -39.12
C GLY A 9 28.83 -40.72 -39.67
N GLU A 10 27.69 -41.09 -39.06
CA GLU A 10 26.35 -40.63 -39.48
C GLU A 10 26.18 -39.12 -39.25
N ALA A 11 25.47 -38.43 -40.15
CA ALA A 11 25.15 -37.02 -39.97
C ALA A 11 24.20 -36.82 -38.78
N LEU A 12 24.55 -35.92 -37.86
CA LEU A 12 23.76 -35.57 -36.69
C LEU A 12 22.89 -34.34 -36.98
N LYS A 13 21.64 -34.37 -36.50
CA LYS A 13 20.77 -33.18 -36.46
C LYS A 13 21.30 -32.20 -35.41
N GLU A 14 21.04 -30.90 -35.61
CA GLU A 14 21.60 -29.83 -34.76
C GLU A 14 21.32 -29.98 -33.26
N ASP A 15 20.23 -30.65 -32.88
CA ASP A 15 19.83 -30.89 -31.49
C ASP A 15 19.77 -32.41 -31.14
N ALA A 16 20.50 -33.27 -31.85
CA ALA A 16 20.50 -34.71 -31.58
C ALA A 16 21.20 -35.03 -30.24
N ILE A 17 20.47 -35.66 -29.30
CA ILE A 17 21.02 -36.11 -28.00
C ILE A 17 21.72 -37.48 -28.13
N PHE A 18 21.28 -38.28 -29.10
CA PHE A 18 21.84 -39.59 -29.41
C PHE A 18 21.92 -39.77 -30.93
N CYS A 19 22.87 -40.56 -31.42
CA CYS A 19 22.96 -40.94 -32.82
C CYS A 19 21.81 -41.89 -33.19
N ALA A 20 21.00 -41.50 -34.17
CA ALA A 20 19.87 -42.32 -34.65
C ALA A 20 20.29 -43.64 -35.32
N ASN A 21 21.55 -43.75 -35.74
CA ASN A 21 22.09 -44.94 -36.42
C ASN A 21 22.73 -45.92 -35.41
N CYS A 22 23.62 -45.45 -34.51
CA CYS A 22 24.38 -46.34 -33.62
C CYS A 22 24.08 -46.20 -32.11
N GLY A 23 23.17 -45.29 -31.72
CA GLY A 23 22.76 -45.08 -30.32
C GLY A 23 23.77 -44.36 -29.44
N GLU A 24 24.93 -43.95 -29.97
CA GLU A 24 25.96 -43.24 -29.20
C GLU A 24 25.44 -41.89 -28.68
N LYS A 25 25.74 -41.56 -27.42
CA LYS A 25 25.32 -40.30 -26.82
C LYS A 25 26.14 -39.15 -27.40
N VAL A 26 25.46 -38.14 -27.91
CA VAL A 26 26.11 -36.94 -28.46
C VAL A 26 26.39 -35.99 -27.28
N PRO A 27 27.62 -35.48 -27.13
CA PRO A 27 27.92 -34.50 -26.10
C PRO A 27 27.08 -33.24 -26.34
N ASN A 28 26.24 -32.90 -25.36
CA ASN A 28 25.26 -31.83 -25.45
C ASN A 28 25.96 -30.50 -25.75
N ARG A 29 25.72 -29.92 -26.94
CA ARG A 29 26.21 -28.57 -27.24
C ARG A 29 25.31 -27.60 -26.51
N HIS A 30 25.79 -27.09 -25.37
CA HIS A 30 25.18 -25.91 -24.76
C HIS A 30 25.17 -24.80 -25.81
N LYS A 31 23.98 -24.42 -26.29
CA LYS A 31 23.80 -23.22 -27.13
C LYS A 31 24.31 -22.04 -26.30
N GLY A 32 25.55 -21.63 -26.55
CA GLY A 32 26.12 -20.44 -25.94
C GLY A 32 25.21 -19.26 -26.28
N LEU A 33 24.75 -18.54 -25.25
CA LEU A 33 23.91 -17.36 -25.45
C LEU A 33 24.63 -16.41 -26.42
N SER A 34 24.04 -16.18 -27.60
CA SER A 34 24.65 -15.29 -28.58
C SER A 34 24.64 -13.84 -28.06
N ARG A 35 25.61 -13.03 -28.48
CA ARG A 35 25.76 -11.63 -28.03
C ARG A 35 24.45 -10.81 -28.08
N ASN A 36 23.58 -11.08 -29.05
CA ASN A 36 22.28 -10.42 -29.18
C ASN A 36 21.30 -10.83 -28.07
N HIS A 37 21.31 -12.09 -27.64
CA HIS A 37 20.52 -12.53 -26.48
C HIS A 37 21.00 -11.86 -25.20
N LEU A 38 22.32 -11.67 -25.07
CA LEU A 38 22.91 -10.99 -23.91
C LEU A 38 22.50 -9.51 -23.87
N ILE A 39 22.47 -8.83 -25.03
CA ILE A 39 21.95 -7.45 -25.14
C ILE A 39 20.46 -7.40 -24.79
N LEU A 40 19.64 -8.32 -25.31
CA LEU A 40 18.21 -8.37 -25.00
C LEU A 40 17.93 -8.58 -23.51
N ILE A 41 18.71 -9.46 -22.86
CA ILE A 41 18.60 -9.68 -21.41
C ILE A 41 18.95 -8.40 -20.65
N VAL A 42 20.03 -7.72 -21.01
CA VAL A 42 20.42 -6.45 -20.35
C VAL A 42 19.34 -5.40 -20.51
N VAL A 43 18.78 -5.23 -21.72
CA VAL A 43 17.68 -4.29 -21.96
C VAL A 43 16.43 -4.66 -21.16
N ALA A 44 16.07 -5.94 -21.11
CA ALA A 44 14.92 -6.42 -20.34
C ALA A 44 15.11 -6.15 -18.83
N VAL A 45 16.31 -6.35 -18.29
CA VAL A 45 16.63 -6.06 -16.89
C VAL A 45 16.55 -4.56 -16.59
N ILE A 46 17.05 -3.71 -17.50
CA ILE A 46 16.95 -2.24 -17.33
C ILE A 46 15.49 -1.78 -17.33
N LEU A 47 14.67 -2.31 -18.25
CA LEU A 47 13.24 -1.99 -18.30
C LEU A 47 12.52 -2.45 -17.03
N LEU A 48 12.80 -3.66 -16.54
CA LEU A 48 12.26 -4.17 -15.28
C LEU A 48 12.66 -3.30 -14.07
N ALA A 49 13.91 -2.84 -14.02
CA ALA A 49 14.38 -1.98 -12.95
C ALA A 49 13.69 -0.59 -13.00
N ALA A 50 13.49 -0.04 -14.20
CA ALA A 50 12.79 1.23 -14.37
C ALA A 50 11.32 1.13 -13.96
N THR A 51 10.61 0.07 -14.37
CA THR A 51 9.20 -0.12 -13.98
C THR A 51 9.05 -0.35 -12.47
N ALA A 52 9.94 -1.14 -11.86
CA ALA A 52 9.96 -1.34 -10.41
C ALA A 52 10.20 -0.03 -9.66
N SER A 53 11.09 0.83 -10.16
CA SER A 53 11.38 2.13 -9.55
C SER A 53 10.17 3.06 -9.60
N ILE A 54 9.47 3.13 -10.74
CA ILE A 54 8.24 3.94 -10.89
C ILE A 54 7.15 3.45 -9.92
N PHE A 55 6.95 2.13 -9.82
CA PHE A 55 5.98 1.55 -8.89
C PHE A 55 6.33 1.82 -7.41
N LEU A 56 7.61 1.81 -7.06
CA LEU A 56 8.05 2.18 -5.70
C LEU A 56 7.79 3.65 -5.39
N MET A 57 7.86 4.54 -6.37
CA MET A 57 7.56 5.96 -6.18
C MET A 57 6.07 6.23 -6.01
N SER A 58 5.17 5.42 -6.61
CA SER A 58 3.72 5.63 -6.46
C SER A 58 3.16 5.25 -5.10
N ASN A 59 3.83 4.34 -4.37
CA ASN A 59 3.34 3.80 -3.10
C ASN A 59 4.08 4.38 -1.89
N GLN A 60 4.66 5.58 -2.03
CA GLN A 60 5.28 6.25 -0.90
C GLN A 60 4.20 6.73 0.07
N THR A 61 4.43 6.46 1.35
CA THR A 61 3.55 6.84 2.45
C THR A 61 4.34 7.62 3.49
N GLN A 62 3.63 8.41 4.28
CA GLN A 62 4.14 9.15 5.41
C GLN A 62 3.38 8.75 6.68
N THR A 63 4.09 8.72 7.79
CA THR A 63 3.46 8.57 9.10
C THR A 63 3.13 9.93 9.66
N VAL A 64 1.86 10.17 9.94
CA VAL A 64 1.37 11.37 10.61
C VAL A 64 0.88 11.03 12.01
N ARG A 65 0.86 12.04 12.89
CA ARG A 65 0.44 11.87 14.29
C ARG A 65 -0.62 12.91 14.61
N VAL A 66 -1.73 12.46 15.18
CA VAL A 66 -2.77 13.33 15.75
C VAL A 66 -3.02 12.85 17.17
N GLY A 67 -2.83 13.73 18.16
CA GLY A 67 -2.82 13.32 19.56
C GLY A 67 -1.77 12.23 19.82
N ASP A 68 -2.19 11.11 20.40
CA ASP A 68 -1.34 9.94 20.68
C ASP A 68 -1.57 8.77 19.69
N VAL A 69 -2.29 9.03 18.59
CA VAL A 69 -2.53 8.05 17.51
C VAL A 69 -1.65 8.33 16.30
N LYS A 70 -1.14 7.27 15.69
CA LYS A 70 -0.38 7.30 14.43
C LYS A 70 -1.24 6.80 13.28
N PHE A 71 -1.20 7.57 12.19
CA PHE A 71 -1.84 7.24 10.93
C PHE A 71 -0.79 7.19 9.82
N GLN A 72 -1.08 6.42 8.78
CA GLN A 72 -0.31 6.38 7.55
C GLN A 72 -1.15 6.96 6.43
N LEU A 73 -0.59 7.94 5.71
CA LEU A 73 -1.19 8.61 4.56
C LEU A 73 -0.24 8.48 3.36
N PRO A 74 -0.74 8.59 2.11
CA PRO A 74 0.11 8.78 0.94
C PRO A 74 1.01 10.02 1.09
N ALA A 75 2.23 9.94 0.54
CA ALA A 75 3.25 10.96 0.74
C ALA A 75 2.96 12.30 0.02
N ASP A 76 2.00 12.33 -0.90
CA ASP A 76 1.55 13.52 -1.63
C ASP A 76 0.57 14.40 -0.84
N TYR A 77 0.00 13.90 0.26
CA TYR A 77 -0.80 14.71 1.17
C TYR A 77 0.06 15.75 1.90
N VAL A 78 -0.30 17.03 1.73
CA VAL A 78 0.38 18.15 2.38
C VAL A 78 -0.43 18.58 3.60
N ASN A 79 0.24 18.79 4.73
CA ASN A 79 -0.41 19.26 5.95
C ASN A 79 -0.98 20.67 5.77
N GLU A 80 -2.22 20.88 6.20
CA GLU A 80 -2.90 22.19 6.25
C GLU A 80 -2.93 22.71 7.69
N PRO A 81 -1.89 23.44 8.14
CA PRO A 81 -1.76 23.84 9.55
C PRO A 81 -2.87 24.78 10.02
N ASP A 82 -3.45 25.56 9.11
CA ASP A 82 -4.53 26.51 9.39
C ASP A 82 -5.83 25.82 9.87
N ARG A 83 -5.92 24.49 9.69
CA ARG A 83 -7.03 23.65 10.15
C ARG A 83 -6.67 22.75 11.32
N THR A 84 -5.61 23.11 12.05
CA THR A 84 -5.23 22.39 13.26
C THR A 84 -6.00 22.96 14.45
N GLU A 85 -6.91 22.18 15.00
CA GLU A 85 -7.68 22.56 16.19
C GLU A 85 -7.23 21.72 17.38
N VAL A 86 -6.84 22.39 18.47
CA VAL A 86 -6.57 21.73 19.75
C VAL A 86 -7.50 22.32 20.78
N SER A 87 -8.42 21.50 21.29
CA SER A 87 -9.31 21.87 22.38
C SER A 87 -8.88 21.11 23.63
N ILE A 88 -8.79 21.82 24.75
CA ILE A 88 -8.50 21.24 26.07
C ILE A 88 -9.61 21.72 27.00
N ASP A 89 -10.58 20.86 27.26
CA ASP A 89 -11.46 20.97 28.43
C ASP A 89 -10.77 20.23 29.60
N GLU A 90 -11.16 20.52 30.85
CA GLU A 90 -10.54 19.99 32.07
C GLU A 90 -10.40 18.46 32.05
N ASN A 91 -11.25 17.75 31.29
CA ASN A 91 -11.26 16.29 31.17
C ASN A 91 -11.19 15.76 29.73
N VAL A 92 -11.11 16.62 28.71
CA VAL A 92 -11.16 16.21 27.31
C VAL A 92 -10.08 16.94 26.52
N LYS A 93 -9.18 16.19 25.89
CA LYS A 93 -8.18 16.73 24.98
C LYS A 93 -8.50 16.30 23.56
N SER A 94 -8.93 17.23 22.73
CA SER A 94 -9.16 17.00 21.30
C SER A 94 -8.03 17.62 20.48
N SER A 95 -7.62 16.92 19.42
CA SER A 95 -6.68 17.40 18.43
C SER A 95 -7.20 17.01 17.06
N ALA A 96 -7.35 17.98 16.16
CA ALA A 96 -7.70 17.76 14.77
C ALA A 96 -6.61 18.34 13.87
N MET A 97 -6.31 17.66 12.76
CA MET A 97 -5.33 18.11 11.78
C MET A 97 -5.82 17.78 10.37
N GLY A 98 -5.61 18.71 9.44
CA GLY A 98 -5.98 18.56 8.03
C GLY A 98 -4.80 18.26 7.12
N TRP A 99 -5.07 17.52 6.04
CA TRP A 99 -4.17 17.23 4.93
C TRP A 99 -4.93 17.30 3.61
N SER A 100 -4.27 17.74 2.54
CA SER A 100 -4.85 17.73 1.20
C SER A 100 -3.84 17.36 0.13
N ASN A 101 -4.35 16.85 -0.99
CA ASN A 101 -3.61 16.75 -2.26
C ASN A 101 -4.43 17.42 -3.37
N ASP A 102 -4.12 17.11 -4.63
CA ASP A 102 -4.81 17.68 -5.80
C ASP A 102 -6.27 17.21 -5.96
N LYS A 103 -6.67 16.15 -5.25
CA LYS A 103 -7.98 15.50 -5.39
C LYS A 103 -8.84 15.54 -4.13
N HIS A 104 -8.23 15.35 -2.98
CA HIS A 104 -8.93 15.00 -1.75
C HIS A 104 -8.42 15.82 -0.58
N TYR A 105 -9.31 16.00 0.40
CA TYR A 105 -9.01 16.54 1.71
C TYR A 105 -9.35 15.50 2.78
N ILE A 106 -8.45 15.36 3.76
CA ILE A 106 -8.58 14.47 4.90
C ILE A 106 -8.36 15.29 6.16
N GLU A 107 -9.26 15.17 7.11
CA GLU A 107 -9.11 15.71 8.45
C GLU A 107 -9.20 14.56 9.46
N ILE A 108 -8.23 14.51 10.36
CA ILE A 108 -8.20 13.48 11.40
C ILE A 108 -8.31 14.18 12.73
N GLY A 109 -9.37 13.84 13.46
CA GLY A 109 -9.64 14.25 14.82
C GLY A 109 -9.40 13.10 15.80
N VAL A 110 -8.67 13.37 16.88
CA VAL A 110 -8.47 12.44 18.00
C VAL A 110 -8.89 13.15 19.27
N THR A 111 -9.84 12.57 19.98
CA THR A 111 -10.31 13.05 21.27
C THR A 111 -9.94 12.04 22.34
N ASN A 112 -9.11 12.46 23.29
CA ASN A 112 -8.72 11.68 24.45
C ASN A 112 -9.59 12.09 25.64
N THR A 113 -10.17 11.09 26.31
CA THR A 113 -11.02 11.27 27.49
C THR A 113 -10.45 10.45 28.65
N PRO A 114 -9.39 10.93 29.34
CA PRO A 114 -8.75 10.17 30.39
C PRO A 114 -9.63 10.12 31.65
N GLY A 115 -10.04 8.92 32.07
CA GLY A 115 -10.72 8.73 33.37
C GLY A 115 -11.88 7.71 33.34
N SER A 116 -11.58 6.49 33.81
CA SER A 116 -12.46 5.44 34.35
C SER A 116 -13.99 5.58 34.23
N GLY A 117 -14.54 5.48 33.02
CA GLY A 117 -16.00 5.39 32.82
C GLY A 117 -16.50 5.72 31.42
N PHE A 118 -15.65 6.27 30.57
CA PHE A 118 -15.97 6.57 29.18
C PHE A 118 -15.69 5.35 28.30
N ASP A 119 -16.74 4.75 27.73
CA ASP A 119 -16.62 3.76 26.67
C ASP A 119 -16.56 4.52 25.33
N SER A 120 -15.38 4.55 24.70
CA SER A 120 -15.18 5.28 23.45
C SER A 120 -16.05 4.72 22.31
N GLU A 121 -16.43 3.44 22.37
CA GLU A 121 -17.38 2.84 21.42
C GLU A 121 -18.81 3.35 21.68
N GLU A 122 -19.22 3.47 22.95
CA GLU A 122 -20.53 4.05 23.32
C GLU A 122 -20.64 5.50 22.87
N VAL A 123 -19.57 6.29 23.02
CA VAL A 123 -19.53 7.69 22.57
C VAL A 123 -19.62 7.77 21.05
N ALA A 124 -18.85 6.95 20.33
CA ALA A 124 -18.92 6.87 18.89
C ALA A 124 -20.35 6.52 18.42
N ALA A 125 -21.04 5.62 19.14
CA ALA A 125 -22.42 5.27 18.87
C ALA A 125 -23.42 6.41 19.10
N GLY A 126 -23.14 7.29 20.07
CA GLY A 126 -23.99 8.42 20.41
C GLY A 126 -23.98 9.56 19.38
N LEU A 127 -22.98 9.63 18.50
CA LEU A 127 -22.82 10.72 17.52
C LEU A 127 -23.77 10.61 16.31
N GLY A 128 -24.52 9.51 16.21
CA GLY A 128 -25.35 9.20 15.05
C GLY A 128 -24.54 8.65 13.88
N GLY A 129 -25.21 8.02 12.93
CA GLY A 129 -24.58 7.36 11.77
C GLY A 129 -24.98 5.90 11.61
N THR A 130 -24.54 5.30 10.51
CA THR A 130 -24.79 3.88 10.22
C THR A 130 -23.65 3.04 10.79
N PRO A 131 -23.93 2.04 11.67
CA PRO A 131 -22.91 1.12 12.13
C PRO A 131 -22.22 0.43 10.96
N THR A 132 -20.89 0.47 10.92
CA THR A 132 -20.08 -0.12 9.85
C THR A 132 -18.77 -0.67 10.40
N LYS A 133 -17.99 -1.32 9.51
CA LYS A 133 -16.64 -1.77 9.81
C LYS A 133 -15.68 -1.23 8.75
N MET A 134 -14.69 -0.44 9.19
CA MET A 134 -13.67 0.15 8.32
C MET A 134 -12.31 0.09 9.03
N TYR A 135 -11.23 -0.10 8.27
CA TYR A 135 -9.86 -0.21 8.82
C TYR A 135 -9.65 -1.30 9.88
N GLY A 136 -10.50 -2.32 9.89
CA GLY A 136 -10.50 -3.36 10.92
C GLY A 136 -11.26 -3.01 12.20
N TYR A 137 -11.79 -1.79 12.33
CA TYR A 137 -12.52 -1.29 13.50
C TYR A 137 -14.03 -1.23 13.24
N SER A 138 -14.80 -1.52 14.27
CA SER A 138 -16.24 -1.20 14.29
C SER A 138 -16.40 0.28 14.59
N GLY A 139 -17.30 0.94 13.86
CA GLY A 139 -17.54 2.37 14.04
C GLY A 139 -18.82 2.83 13.36
N TYR A 140 -18.95 4.14 13.23
CA TYR A 140 -20.14 4.79 12.72
C TYR A 140 -19.75 5.66 11.54
N TYR A 141 -20.46 5.46 10.44
CA TYR A 141 -20.28 6.22 9.22
C TYR A 141 -21.36 7.29 9.11
N LEU A 142 -20.93 8.52 8.84
CA LEU A 142 -21.77 9.71 8.70
C LEU A 142 -21.56 10.32 7.32
N GLU A 143 -22.64 10.56 6.60
CA GLU A 143 -22.63 11.33 5.35
C GLU A 143 -23.11 12.76 5.64
N TYR A 144 -22.40 13.74 5.09
CA TYR A 144 -22.77 15.14 5.18
C TYR A 144 -23.35 15.63 3.85
N GLU A 145 -24.20 16.66 3.92
CA GLU A 145 -24.87 17.22 2.74
C GLU A 145 -23.90 17.81 1.70
N ASN A 146 -22.65 18.09 2.09
CA ASN A 146 -21.60 18.65 1.26
C ASN A 146 -20.67 17.60 0.62
N GLU A 147 -21.16 16.36 0.44
CA GLU A 147 -20.43 15.22 -0.14
C GLU A 147 -19.26 14.68 0.71
N GLY A 148 -18.96 15.32 1.85
CA GLY A 148 -18.02 14.80 2.83
C GLY A 148 -18.61 13.65 3.65
N CYS A 149 -17.73 12.86 4.23
CA CYS A 149 -18.13 11.77 5.12
C CYS A 149 -17.16 11.62 6.29
N ALA A 150 -17.65 11.09 7.40
CA ALA A 150 -16.84 10.79 8.57
C ALA A 150 -16.98 9.33 8.99
N PHE A 151 -15.88 8.76 9.45
CA PHE A 151 -15.85 7.48 10.14
C PHE A 151 -15.37 7.71 11.58
N VAL A 152 -16.22 7.33 12.54
CA VAL A 152 -15.96 7.50 13.97
C VAL A 152 -15.85 6.15 14.64
N PHE A 153 -14.79 5.93 15.41
CA PHE A 153 -14.54 4.67 16.11
C PHE A 153 -13.78 4.90 17.43
N GLY A 154 -13.94 3.97 18.36
CA GLY A 154 -13.24 3.99 19.64
C GLY A 154 -11.91 3.23 19.60
N LEU A 155 -10.90 3.75 20.29
CA LEU A 155 -9.62 3.10 20.57
C LEU A 155 -9.30 3.21 22.07
N ARG A 156 -9.73 2.21 22.86
CA ARG A 156 -9.52 2.18 24.31
C ARG A 156 -10.06 3.46 24.98
N ASP A 157 -9.18 4.41 25.30
CA ASP A 157 -9.48 5.67 25.99
C ASP A 157 -9.59 6.88 25.01
N GLU A 158 -9.62 6.63 23.70
CA GLU A 158 -9.68 7.64 22.65
C GLU A 158 -10.86 7.43 21.71
N VAL A 159 -11.49 8.52 21.28
CA VAL A 159 -12.45 8.55 20.17
C VAL A 159 -11.73 9.15 18.96
N CYS A 160 -11.66 8.36 17.89
CA CYS A 160 -11.06 8.76 16.62
C CYS A 160 -12.16 9.12 15.63
N MET A 161 -11.98 10.22 14.93
CA MET A 161 -12.84 10.67 13.84
C MET A 161 -11.95 10.93 12.64
N ILE A 162 -12.24 10.27 11.53
CA ILE A 162 -11.62 10.55 10.24
C ILE A 162 -12.71 11.18 9.39
N TYR A 163 -12.55 12.46 9.07
CA TYR A 163 -13.38 13.16 8.11
C TYR A 163 -12.66 13.23 6.77
N VAL A 164 -13.37 12.98 5.68
CA VAL A 164 -12.84 13.07 4.33
C VAL A 164 -13.81 13.84 3.43
N SER A 165 -13.27 14.52 2.42
CA SER A 165 -14.09 15.26 1.45
C SER A 165 -14.88 14.36 0.50
N ASP A 166 -14.43 13.11 0.31
CA ASP A 166 -15.04 12.10 -0.57
C ASP A 166 -14.81 10.72 0.04
N TYR A 167 -15.78 9.82 -0.08
CA TYR A 167 -15.71 8.45 0.42
C TYR A 167 -14.45 7.70 -0.06
N ASP A 168 -14.02 7.92 -1.30
CA ASP A 168 -12.86 7.22 -1.87
C ASP A 168 -11.56 7.56 -1.12
N ALA A 169 -11.47 8.74 -0.51
CA ALA A 169 -10.30 9.18 0.26
C ALA A 169 -10.13 8.41 1.58
N PHE A 170 -11.13 7.64 2.03
CA PHE A 170 -10.94 6.69 3.12
C PHE A 170 -9.91 5.61 2.75
N GLY A 171 -9.78 5.24 1.47
CA GLY A 171 -8.77 4.27 1.03
C GLY A 171 -7.33 4.71 1.33
N ASP A 172 -7.11 6.01 1.56
CA ASP A 172 -5.80 6.62 1.76
C ASP A 172 -5.39 6.71 3.24
N VAL A 173 -6.25 6.32 4.19
CA VAL A 173 -5.94 6.39 5.63
C VAL A 173 -5.75 5.00 6.22
N GLU A 174 -4.62 4.75 6.86
CA GLU A 174 -4.40 3.53 7.66
C GLU A 174 -4.04 3.88 9.11
N VAL A 175 -4.71 3.24 10.07
CA VAL A 175 -4.42 3.39 11.50
C VAL A 175 -3.33 2.39 11.88
N ILE A 176 -2.15 2.88 12.26
CA ILE A 176 -0.96 2.01 12.47
C ILE A 176 -0.56 1.84 13.95
N GLY A 177 -1.24 2.54 14.87
CA GLY A 177 -1.14 2.27 16.31
C GLY A 177 -1.27 3.50 17.22
N GLN A 178 -1.22 3.25 18.52
CA GLN A 178 -1.15 4.26 19.59
C GLN A 178 0.29 4.35 20.13
N VAL A 179 0.70 5.53 20.62
CA VAL A 179 2.04 5.80 21.19
C VAL A 179 2.07 5.59 22.70
#